data_AF-A0A0S7ENU5-F1
#
_entry.id   AF-A0A0S7ENU5-F1
#
_cell.length_a   1.000
_cell.length_b   1.000
_cell.length_c   1.000
_cell.angle_alpha   90.00
_cell.angle_beta   90.00
_cell.angle_gamma   90.00
#
_symmetry.space_group_name_H-M   'P 1'
#
loop_
_entity.id
_entity.type
_entity.pdbx_description
1 polymer ?
#
loop_
_entity_poly.entity_id
_entity_poly.type
_entity_poly.pdbx_seq_one_letter_code
_entity_poly.pdbx_strand_id
1 'polypeptide(L)'
;NLNIVRVVIVDGLQHGHLTVRGGKGFIFTINDIRAGVVCYHHDDSDSTKDFIIFRITDGHHQTRHKFPIKILPKDDSPPFLITNMLVEVSEGQMTLLRGSTLKASDMDSSDENILFNITRLPQAGEVIKIPGPGLTGYPEILMQII
;
A
#
# COMPACT_ATOMS: atom_id res chain seq x y z
N ASN A 1 -20.68 -11.10 35.55
CA ASN A 1 -19.33 -10.80 36.08
C ASN A 1 -18.35 -10.87 34.93
N LEU A 2 -17.72 -9.77 34.50
CA LEU A 2 -16.82 -9.76 33.34
C LEU A 2 -15.40 -10.27 33.66
N ASN A 3 -15.07 -10.48 34.94
CA ASN A 3 -13.72 -10.87 35.37
C ASN A 3 -13.34 -12.30 34.96
N ILE A 4 -14.34 -13.16 34.72
CA ILE A 4 -14.16 -14.53 34.24
C ILE A 4 -14.03 -14.59 32.71
N VAL A 5 -14.37 -13.52 32.00
CA VAL A 5 -14.32 -13.49 30.55
C VAL A 5 -12.87 -13.51 30.08
N ARG A 6 -12.58 -14.41 29.15
CA ARG A 6 -11.31 -14.52 28.44
C ARG A 6 -11.56 -14.34 26.95
N VAL A 7 -10.68 -13.58 26.32
CA VAL A 7 -10.63 -13.40 24.86
C VAL A 7 -9.37 -14.12 24.39
N VAL A 8 -9.56 -15.07 23.46
CA VAL A 8 -8.49 -15.92 22.92
C VAL A 8 -8.41 -15.68 21.42
N ILE A 9 -7.21 -15.46 20.90
CA ILE A 9 -6.96 -15.45 19.47
C ILE A 9 -6.94 -16.90 18.99
N VAL A 10 -7.76 -17.23 18.00
CA VAL A 10 -7.82 -18.60 17.47
C VAL A 10 -7.48 -18.71 15.99
N ASP A 11 -7.52 -17.60 15.25
CA ASP A 11 -7.18 -17.52 13.83
C ASP A 11 -7.04 -16.05 13.39
N GLY A 12 -6.65 -15.81 12.13
CA GLY A 12 -6.39 -14.49 11.55
C GLY A 12 -4.95 -14.03 11.72
N LEU A 13 -4.72 -12.73 11.80
CA LEU A 13 -3.40 -12.08 11.92
C LEU A 13 -2.47 -12.47 10.76
N GLN A 14 -2.91 -12.24 9.53
CA GLN A 14 -2.11 -12.55 8.33
C GLN A 14 -1.00 -11.53 8.11
N HIS A 15 -1.17 -10.30 8.61
CA HIS A 15 -0.31 -9.17 8.33
C HIS A 15 0.15 -8.46 9.61
N GLY A 16 0.25 -9.20 10.71
CA GLY A 16 0.64 -8.62 11.98
C GLY A 16 0.54 -9.56 13.15
N HIS A 17 0.65 -9.01 14.35
CA HIS A 17 0.52 -9.76 15.60
C HIS A 17 -0.08 -8.90 16.71
N LEU A 18 -0.62 -9.57 17.74
CA LEU A 18 -1.06 -8.91 18.97
C LEU A 18 -0.02 -9.08 20.08
N THR A 19 0.15 -8.00 20.84
CA THR A 19 0.87 -7.99 22.10
C THR A 19 -0.06 -7.67 23.25
N VAL A 20 0.22 -8.23 24.42
CA VAL A 20 -0.47 -7.94 25.67
C VAL A 20 0.59 -7.53 26.68
N ARG A 21 0.51 -6.28 27.17
CA ARG A 21 1.50 -5.68 28.07
C ARG A 21 2.92 -5.70 27.51
N GLY A 22 3.05 -5.52 26.19
CA GLY A 22 4.33 -5.53 25.48
C GLY A 22 4.94 -6.92 25.22
N GLY A 23 4.34 -7.99 25.75
CA GLY A 23 4.72 -9.38 25.43
C GLY A 23 3.85 -9.98 24.33
N LYS A 24 4.31 -11.06 23.70
CA LYS A 24 3.49 -11.85 22.77
C LYS A 24 2.27 -12.38 23.52
N GLY A 25 1.06 -12.02 23.07
CA GLY A 25 -0.17 -12.34 23.76
C GLY A 25 -1.21 -12.98 22.85
N PHE A 26 -1.69 -14.16 23.24
CA PHE A 26 -2.74 -14.91 22.54
C PHE A 26 -4.03 -15.01 23.36
N ILE A 27 -3.99 -14.59 24.63
CA ILE A 27 -5.12 -14.56 25.55
C ILE A 27 -5.05 -13.26 26.35
N PHE A 28 -6.19 -12.61 26.54
CA PHE A 28 -6.31 -11.41 27.36
C PHE A 28 -7.70 -11.30 28.00
N THR A 29 -7.82 -10.37 28.95
CA THR A 29 -9.05 -10.10 29.69
C THR A 29 -9.69 -8.78 29.27
N ILE A 30 -10.93 -8.54 29.72
CA ILE A 30 -11.59 -7.25 29.56
C ILE A 30 -10.83 -6.13 30.28
N ASN A 31 -10.14 -6.44 31.39
CA ASN A 31 -9.31 -5.46 32.10
C ASN A 31 -8.06 -5.09 31.31
N ASP A 32 -7.47 -6.01 30.56
CA ASP A 32 -6.32 -5.70 29.69
C ASP A 32 -6.75 -4.77 28.53
N ILE A 33 -7.93 -4.99 27.95
CA ILE A 33 -8.51 -4.08 26.95
C ILE A 33 -8.74 -2.68 27.57
N ARG A 34 -9.37 -2.62 28.75
CA ARG A 34 -9.65 -1.36 29.46
C ARG A 34 -8.39 -0.61 29.87
N ALA A 35 -7.33 -1.34 30.20
CA ALA A 35 -6.02 -0.78 30.53
C ALA A 35 -5.24 -0.32 29.29
N GLY A 36 -5.75 -0.57 28.07
CA GLY A 36 -5.09 -0.18 26.83
C GLY A 36 -3.79 -0.95 26.56
N VAL A 37 -3.63 -2.14 27.15
CA VAL A 37 -2.39 -2.93 27.04
C VAL A 37 -2.47 -4.03 25.99
N VAL A 38 -3.52 -4.07 25.18
CA VAL A 38 -3.68 -5.01 24.06
C VAL A 38 -3.45 -4.23 22.77
N CYS A 39 -2.32 -4.49 22.09
CA CYS A 39 -1.88 -3.70 20.95
C CYS A 39 -1.65 -4.59 19.73
N TYR A 40 -2.22 -4.19 18.59
CA TYR A 40 -1.92 -4.79 17.28
C TYR A 40 -0.71 -4.09 16.67
N HIS A 41 0.17 -4.89 16.12
CA HIS A 41 1.36 -4.45 15.39
C HIS A 41 1.28 -5.07 14.00
N HIS A 42 1.20 -4.21 13.00
CA HIS A 42 1.25 -4.60 11.61
C HIS A 42 2.69 -4.96 11.21
N ASP A 43 2.85 -5.72 10.14
CA ASP A 43 4.14 -6.24 9.67
C ASP A 43 4.86 -5.34 8.65
N ASP A 44 4.37 -4.10 8.50
CA ASP A 44 4.86 -3.11 7.53
C ASP A 44 4.71 -3.55 6.06
N SER A 45 3.83 -4.52 5.75
CA SER A 45 3.47 -4.87 4.37
C SER A 45 2.43 -3.92 3.76
N ASP A 46 2.29 -3.83 2.44
CA ASP A 46 1.27 -2.97 1.80
C ASP A 46 -0.18 -3.44 1.96
N SER A 47 -0.41 -4.39 2.87
CA SER A 47 -1.75 -4.89 3.18
C SER A 47 -2.61 -3.80 3.82
N THR A 48 -3.77 -3.55 3.24
CA THR A 48 -4.71 -2.53 3.73
C THR A 48 -5.77 -3.10 4.69
N LYS A 49 -5.77 -4.42 4.86
CA LYS A 49 -6.76 -5.16 5.65
C LYS A 49 -6.13 -6.36 6.32
N ASP A 50 -6.53 -6.60 7.56
CA ASP A 50 -6.27 -7.84 8.28
C ASP A 50 -7.54 -8.19 9.08
N PHE A 51 -7.55 -9.32 9.77
CA PHE A 51 -8.61 -9.66 10.70
C PHE A 51 -8.11 -10.57 11.81
N ILE A 52 -8.84 -10.59 12.91
CA ILE A 52 -8.60 -11.52 14.01
C ILE A 52 -9.89 -12.31 14.26
N ILE A 53 -9.78 -13.63 14.45
CA ILE A 53 -10.88 -14.42 14.99
C ILE A 53 -10.67 -14.57 16.48
N PHE A 54 -11.53 -13.90 17.25
CA PHE A 54 -11.58 -14.05 18.70
C PHE A 54 -12.54 -15.16 19.09
N ARG A 55 -12.10 -16.03 19.98
CA ARG A 55 -12.99 -16.83 20.82
C ARG A 55 -13.17 -16.11 22.16
N ILE A 56 -14.41 -15.79 22.50
CA ILE A 56 -14.78 -15.16 23.76
C ILE A 56 -15.49 -16.21 24.61
N THR A 57 -15.04 -16.40 25.85
CA THR A 57 -15.63 -17.40 26.75
C THR A 57 -15.64 -16.92 28.20
N ASP A 58 -16.66 -17.32 28.95
CA ASP A 58 -16.77 -17.15 30.40
C ASP A 58 -16.49 -18.45 31.18
N GLY A 59 -16.05 -19.50 30.48
CA GLY A 59 -15.83 -20.86 31.01
C GLY A 59 -17.02 -21.81 30.86
N HIS A 60 -18.25 -21.30 30.70
CA HIS A 60 -19.46 -22.11 30.48
C HIS A 60 -19.98 -22.00 29.05
N HIS A 61 -19.92 -20.79 28.51
CA HIS A 61 -20.35 -20.44 27.17
C HIS A 61 -19.16 -19.92 26.36
N GLN A 62 -19.24 -20.09 25.05
CA GLN A 62 -18.24 -19.55 24.13
C GLN A 62 -18.88 -19.11 22.81
N THR A 63 -18.28 -18.09 22.21
CA THR A 63 -18.63 -17.59 20.89
C THR A 63 -17.37 -17.25 20.11
N ARG A 64 -17.47 -17.22 18.77
CA ARG A 64 -16.40 -16.78 17.87
C ARG A 64 -16.85 -15.53 17.14
N HIS A 65 -15.96 -14.55 17.04
CA HIS A 65 -16.22 -13.29 16.34
C HIS A 65 -15.03 -12.91 15.46
N LYS A 66 -15.33 -12.52 14.23
CA LYS A 66 -14.37 -11.92 13.31
C LYS A 66 -14.28 -10.43 13.57
N PHE A 67 -13.10 -9.95 13.90
CA PHE A 67 -12.78 -8.55 14.10
C PHE A 67 -11.96 -8.03 12.91
N PRO A 68 -12.53 -7.19 12.03
CA PRO A 68 -11.80 -6.63 10.90
C PRO A 68 -10.85 -5.52 11.37
N ILE A 69 -9.65 -5.49 10.80
CA ILE A 69 -8.66 -4.42 10.98
C ILE A 69 -8.52 -3.71 9.64
N LYS A 70 -8.67 -2.38 9.65
CA LYS A 70 -8.36 -1.54 8.50
C LYS A 70 -7.01 -0.88 8.75
N ILE A 71 -6.05 -1.15 7.88
CA ILE A 71 -4.73 -0.52 7.90
C ILE A 71 -4.80 0.67 6.96
N LEU A 72 -4.31 1.82 7.43
CA LEU A 72 -4.15 2.98 6.57
C LEU A 72 -2.84 2.80 5.81
N PRO A 73 -2.86 2.86 4.47
CA PRO A 73 -1.64 2.79 3.69
C PRO A 73 -0.74 3.96 4.08
N LYS A 74 0.56 3.69 4.08
CA LYS A 74 1.61 4.67 4.28
C LYS A 74 2.46 4.61 3.03
N ASP A 75 2.66 5.76 2.39
CA ASP A 75 3.56 5.92 1.25
C ASP A 75 5.00 5.96 1.79
N ASP A 76 5.64 4.79 1.85
CA ASP A 76 7.00 4.63 2.38
C ASP A 76 7.94 3.79 1.50
N SER A 77 7.44 3.29 0.38
CA SER A 77 8.24 2.67 -0.68
C SER A 77 8.48 3.64 -1.82
N PRO A 78 9.67 3.64 -2.45
CA PRO A 78 9.89 4.42 -3.66
C PRO A 78 9.24 3.74 -4.88
N PRO A 79 8.86 4.52 -5.91
CA PRO A 79 8.36 3.95 -7.14
C PRO A 79 9.45 3.19 -7.89
N PHE A 80 9.04 2.19 -8.69
CA PHE A 80 9.93 1.36 -9.48
C PHE A 80 9.52 1.34 -10.96
N LEU A 81 10.49 1.13 -11.86
CA LEU A 81 10.24 1.07 -13.30
C LEU A 81 9.62 -0.27 -13.69
N ILE A 82 8.47 -0.21 -14.37
CA ILE A 82 7.82 -1.34 -15.04
C ILE A 82 8.34 -1.49 -16.46
N THR A 83 8.47 -0.36 -17.17
CA THR A 83 8.87 -0.31 -18.58
C THR A 83 9.87 0.81 -18.79
N ASN A 84 10.98 0.51 -19.47
CA ASN A 84 11.97 1.49 -19.92
C ASN A 84 12.57 1.05 -21.25
N MET A 85 11.87 1.32 -22.33
CA MET A 85 12.23 0.90 -23.68
C MET A 85 12.90 2.05 -24.46
N LEU A 86 13.78 1.66 -25.38
CA LEU A 86 14.30 2.59 -26.38
C LEU A 86 13.15 3.14 -27.23
N VAL A 87 13.23 4.44 -27.52
CA VAL A 87 12.32 5.14 -28.42
C VAL A 87 13.12 5.66 -29.59
N GLU A 88 12.71 5.27 -30.79
CA GLU A 88 13.29 5.74 -32.05
C GLU A 88 12.35 6.74 -32.71
N VAL A 89 12.89 7.86 -33.15
CA VAL A 89 12.14 8.92 -33.83
C VAL A 89 12.90 9.28 -35.09
N SER A 90 12.21 9.25 -36.23
CA SER A 90 12.80 9.76 -37.47
C SER A 90 12.89 11.29 -37.42
N GLU A 91 13.89 11.86 -38.09
CA GLU A 91 14.03 13.31 -38.25
C GLU A 91 12.74 13.94 -38.80
N GLY A 92 12.35 15.08 -38.22
CA GLY A 92 11.11 15.79 -38.53
C GLY A 92 9.83 15.12 -38.01
N GLN A 93 9.91 13.92 -37.43
CA GLN A 93 8.75 13.21 -36.88
C GLN A 93 8.65 13.37 -35.37
N MET A 94 7.44 13.11 -34.85
CA MET A 94 7.16 13.07 -33.42
C MET A 94 6.71 11.69 -33.01
N THR A 95 7.04 11.28 -31.79
CA THR A 95 6.48 10.08 -31.17
C THR A 95 6.03 10.37 -29.75
N LEU A 96 5.00 9.64 -29.31
CA LEU A 96 4.43 9.76 -27.98
C LEU A 96 5.05 8.73 -27.05
N LEU A 97 5.58 9.20 -25.92
CA LEU A 97 5.95 8.33 -24.81
C LEU A 97 4.67 7.82 -24.13
N ARG A 98 4.50 6.50 -24.14
CA ARG A 98 3.34 5.80 -23.56
C ARG A 98 3.82 4.84 -22.47
N GLY A 99 2.88 4.24 -21.72
CA GLY A 99 3.20 3.18 -20.76
C GLY A 99 3.92 1.96 -21.37
N SER A 100 3.80 1.75 -22.69
CA SER A 100 4.54 0.73 -23.44
C SER A 100 6.02 1.06 -23.66
N THR A 101 6.42 2.33 -23.49
CA THR A 101 7.81 2.78 -23.63
C THR A 101 8.41 3.20 -22.29
N LEU A 102 7.64 3.86 -21.45
CA LEU A 102 8.08 4.31 -20.13
C LEU A 102 6.91 4.20 -19.15
N LYS A 103 7.06 3.38 -18.12
CA LYS A 103 6.08 3.21 -17.05
C LYS A 103 6.78 2.94 -15.73
N ALA A 104 6.29 3.55 -14.67
CA ALA A 104 6.64 3.24 -13.30
C ALA A 104 5.37 2.84 -12.56
N SER A 105 5.55 2.16 -11.43
CA SER A 105 4.48 1.84 -10.51
C SER A 105 4.98 2.00 -9.09
N ASP A 106 4.03 2.14 -8.18
CA ASP A 106 4.27 2.17 -6.75
C ASP A 106 3.34 1.17 -6.06
N MET A 107 3.83 0.47 -5.04
CA MET A 107 3.06 -0.57 -4.38
C MET A 107 2.07 0.00 -3.36
N ASP A 108 2.38 1.15 -2.77
CA ASP A 108 1.62 1.73 -1.67
C ASP A 108 0.88 3.04 -2.05
N SER A 109 1.15 3.57 -3.25
CA SER A 109 0.56 4.78 -3.79
C SER A 109 0.04 4.61 -5.23
N SER A 110 -0.80 5.55 -5.67
CA SER A 110 -1.36 5.50 -7.03
C SER A 110 -0.27 5.82 -8.06
N ASP A 111 -0.16 5.01 -9.12
CA ASP A 111 0.71 5.29 -10.29
C ASP A 111 0.48 6.71 -10.85
N GLU A 112 -0.73 7.27 -10.69
CA GLU A 112 -1.09 8.62 -11.16
C GLU A 112 -0.32 9.75 -10.45
N ASN A 113 0.22 9.48 -9.26
CA ASN A 113 1.01 10.43 -8.48
C ASN A 113 2.49 10.44 -8.90
N ILE A 114 2.91 9.49 -9.74
CA ILE A 114 4.31 9.37 -10.15
C ILE A 114 4.65 10.44 -11.19
N LEU A 115 5.73 11.19 -10.93
CA LEU A 115 6.24 12.22 -11.83
C LEU A 115 7.57 11.81 -12.43
N PHE A 116 7.64 11.78 -13.76
CA PHE A 116 8.89 11.66 -14.48
C PHE A 116 9.54 13.03 -14.67
N ASN A 117 10.81 13.14 -14.27
CA ASN A 117 11.59 14.35 -14.48
C ASN A 117 12.68 14.12 -15.55
N ILE A 118 12.77 15.02 -16.52
CA ILE A 118 13.82 15.01 -17.53
C ILE A 118 15.04 15.73 -16.94
N THR A 119 16.06 14.95 -16.56
CA THR A 119 17.28 15.51 -15.95
C THR A 119 18.32 15.93 -16.97
N ARG A 120 18.20 15.45 -18.22
CA ARG A 120 19.06 15.80 -19.35
C ARG A 120 18.21 15.86 -20.62
N LEU A 121 18.27 16.97 -21.33
CA LEU A 121 17.60 17.13 -22.62
C LEU A 121 18.32 16.31 -23.71
N PRO A 122 17.60 15.87 -24.76
CA PRO A 122 18.23 15.20 -25.90
C PRO A 122 19.20 16.14 -26.62
N GLN A 123 20.25 15.57 -27.23
CA GLN A 123 21.22 16.34 -28.01
C GLN A 123 20.67 16.83 -29.35
N ALA A 124 19.76 16.06 -29.94
CA ALA A 124 19.03 16.40 -31.15
C ALA A 124 17.53 16.25 -30.88
N GLY A 125 16.77 17.24 -31.32
CA GLY A 125 15.34 17.28 -31.06
C GLY A 125 14.93 17.90 -29.74
N GLU A 126 13.64 17.77 -29.42
CA GLU A 126 13.00 18.36 -28.27
C GLU A 126 12.01 17.39 -27.61
N VAL A 127 11.79 17.60 -26.32
CA VAL A 127 10.79 16.87 -25.55
C VAL A 127 9.70 17.85 -25.12
N ILE A 128 8.46 17.56 -25.50
CA ILE A 128 7.31 18.45 -25.32
C ILE A 128 6.32 17.77 -24.38
N LYS A 129 5.96 18.45 -23.28
CA LYS A 129 4.87 18.01 -22.40
C LYS A 129 3.55 18.51 -22.95
N ILE A 130 2.64 17.61 -23.33
CA ILE A 130 1.30 17.99 -23.76
C ILE A 130 0.38 18.05 -22.54
N PRO A 131 -0.40 19.13 -22.34
CA PRO A 131 -1.50 19.13 -21.38
C PRO A 131 -2.56 18.13 -21.85
N GLY A 132 -2.75 17.03 -21.10
CA GLY A 132 -3.81 16.07 -21.38
C GLY A 132 -5.21 16.67 -21.17
N PRO A 133 -6.23 16.25 -21.91
CA PRO A 133 -7.60 16.66 -21.67
C PRO A 133 -8.12 16.01 -20.37
N GLY A 134 -8.10 16.76 -19.27
CA GLY A 134 -8.94 16.52 -18.09
C GLY A 134 -8.69 15.27 -17.23
N LEU A 135 -7.55 14.58 -17.32
CA LEU A 135 -7.29 13.37 -16.52
C LEU A 135 -5.95 13.46 -15.75
N THR A 136 -6.05 13.35 -14.43
CA THR A 136 -4.98 12.90 -13.54
C THR A 136 -4.59 11.49 -13.98
N GLY A 137 -3.31 11.25 -14.29
CA GLY A 137 -2.88 9.90 -14.63
C GLY A 137 -1.50 9.79 -15.26
N TYR A 138 -1.24 10.47 -16.38
CA TYR A 138 0.09 10.44 -17.01
C TYR A 138 0.34 11.75 -17.76
N PRO A 139 1.44 12.47 -17.52
CA PRO A 139 1.86 13.52 -18.43
C PRO A 139 2.21 12.86 -19.77
N GLU A 140 1.44 13.18 -20.81
CA GLU A 140 1.81 12.81 -22.18
C GLU A 140 3.03 13.62 -22.60
N ILE A 141 4.10 12.93 -22.97
CA ILE A 141 5.35 13.53 -23.40
C ILE A 141 5.59 13.12 -24.86
N LEU A 142 5.72 14.10 -25.74
CA LEU A 142 6.17 13.90 -27.12
C LEU A 142 7.67 14.10 -27.19
N MET A 143 8.33 13.30 -28.03
CA MET A 143 9.70 13.53 -28.46
C MET A 143 9.71 13.77 -29.96
N GLN A 144 10.38 14.83 -30.39
CA GLN A 144 10.62 15.17 -31.79
C GLN A 144 12.13 15.21 -32.03
N ILE A 145 12.62 14.71 -33.16
CA ILE A 145 14.00 14.94 -33.60
C ILE A 145 13.96 15.96 -34.74
N ILE A 146 14.74 17.05 -34.62
CA ILE A 146 14.85 18.14 -35.59
C ILE A 146 16.11 17.95 -36.41
#